data_AF-A0AAV4VUT4-F1
#
_entry.id   AF-A0AAV4VUT4-F1
#
_cell.length_a   1.000
_cell.length_b   1.000
_cell.length_c   1.000
_cell.angle_alpha   90.00
_cell.angle_beta   90.00
_cell.angle_gamma   90.00
#
_symmetry.space_group_name_H-M   'P 1'
#
loop_
_entity.id
_entity.type
_entity.pdbx_description
1 polymer ?
#
loop_
_entity_poly.entity_id
_entity_poly.type
_entity_poly.pdbx_seq_one_letter_code
_entity_poly.pdbx_strand_id
1 'polypeptide(L)'
;VSNAVAVRVLGPTYFQRSETTAPAVAEASKPFDLVAHREKVATLLKQELPKPYDGPERDLVNFPRRVRPDTPGKVRMAFLPEEWFTFFYKKTGVTGPYLFGTGLLTFLLSKELYVIEHEFSTGCAIFLLVYIAVKKFGPAARKYLDDDFAANIAKMNKHKEDNMKEIENSIEQEKKNIWHAEGQKILMEAKRENVQMQLETEYRRRMMHVYEQVKKRLDYQLDITNTKRKLEQGHMVDWIVNSVVKSITPQQEKEALQKCIEDLKVISAKTH
;
A
#
# COMPACT_ATOMS: atom_id res chain seq x y z
N VAL A 1 9.07 0.25 -46.42
CA VAL A 1 8.71 1.17 -47.52
C VAL A 1 9.11 2.56 -47.08
N SER A 2 10.06 3.16 -47.81
CA SER A 2 10.59 4.50 -47.58
C SER A 2 9.54 5.56 -47.92
N ASN A 3 9.56 6.71 -47.24
CA ASN A 3 9.14 8.05 -47.70
C ASN A 3 9.31 9.02 -46.52
N ALA A 4 10.43 9.72 -46.41
CA ALA A 4 10.74 10.98 -47.07
C ALA A 4 10.58 12.18 -46.11
N VAL A 5 11.71 12.83 -45.91
CA VAL A 5 12.03 14.03 -45.13
C VAL A 5 11.12 15.22 -45.43
N ALA A 6 10.75 15.99 -44.39
CA ALA A 6 10.48 17.41 -44.52
C ALA A 6 11.05 18.18 -43.31
N VAL A 7 12.32 18.56 -43.42
CA VAL A 7 12.93 19.64 -42.62
C VAL A 7 12.33 20.94 -43.13
N ARG A 8 11.41 21.56 -42.37
CA ARG A 8 10.92 22.92 -42.68
C ARG A 8 11.71 23.94 -41.89
N VAL A 9 12.52 24.70 -42.62
CA VAL A 9 13.20 25.93 -42.18
C VAL A 9 12.13 26.96 -41.80
N LEU A 10 12.13 27.41 -40.54
CA LEU A 10 11.19 28.41 -40.03
C LEU A 10 11.78 29.82 -40.22
N GLY A 11 11.31 30.54 -41.24
CA GLY A 11 11.47 32.00 -41.39
C GLY A 11 10.68 32.81 -40.34
N PRO A 12 10.74 34.14 -40.34
CA PRO A 12 10.38 34.99 -39.19
C PRO A 12 8.87 35.17 -38.93
N THR A 13 8.01 34.30 -39.46
CA THR A 13 6.53 34.42 -39.37
C THR A 13 5.86 33.37 -38.50
N TYR A 14 6.61 32.56 -37.74
CA TYR A 14 6.02 31.50 -36.92
C TYR A 14 5.94 31.88 -35.43
N PHE A 15 5.08 32.85 -35.12
CA PHE A 15 4.30 32.83 -33.89
C PHE A 15 2.88 32.42 -34.25
N GLN A 16 2.72 31.23 -34.83
CA GLN A 16 1.42 30.57 -34.73
C GLN A 16 1.32 30.09 -33.29
N ARG A 17 0.50 30.77 -32.48
CA ARG A 17 -0.12 30.16 -31.31
C ARG A 17 -0.68 28.85 -31.85
N SER A 18 -0.09 27.70 -31.49
CA SER A 18 -0.79 26.46 -31.73
C SER A 18 -2.12 26.67 -31.04
N GLU A 19 -3.20 26.73 -31.83
CA GLU A 19 -4.50 26.45 -31.28
C GLU A 19 -4.30 25.07 -30.69
N THR A 20 -4.14 25.03 -29.37
CA THR A 20 -4.45 23.85 -28.60
C THR A 20 -5.89 23.60 -28.99
N THR A 21 -6.11 22.81 -30.03
CA THR A 21 -7.35 22.08 -30.20
C THR A 21 -7.37 21.27 -28.91
N ALA A 22 -8.03 21.84 -27.90
CA ALA A 22 -8.38 21.12 -26.70
C ALA A 22 -8.90 19.78 -27.24
N PRO A 23 -8.35 18.63 -26.79
CA PRO A 23 -8.86 17.35 -27.24
C PRO A 23 -10.36 17.46 -27.15
N ALA A 24 -11.03 17.27 -28.30
CA ALA A 24 -12.47 17.40 -28.43
C ALA A 24 -13.07 16.82 -27.17
N VAL A 25 -13.76 17.65 -26.38
CA VAL A 25 -14.27 17.30 -25.06
C VAL A 25 -14.98 15.98 -25.25
N ALA A 26 -14.32 14.88 -24.89
CA ALA A 26 -14.90 13.56 -24.96
C ALA A 26 -16.20 13.73 -24.18
N GLU A 27 -17.33 13.55 -24.85
CA GLU A 27 -18.66 13.77 -24.30
C GLU A 27 -18.60 13.30 -22.87
N ALA A 28 -18.68 14.26 -21.93
CA ALA A 28 -18.43 13.99 -20.54
C ALA A 28 -19.41 12.90 -20.14
N SER A 29 -18.92 11.67 -20.07
CA SER A 29 -19.69 10.52 -19.58
C SER A 29 -20.33 11.03 -18.31
N LYS A 30 -21.67 10.96 -18.23
CA LYS A 30 -22.47 11.50 -17.12
C LYS A 30 -21.67 11.39 -15.83
N PRO A 31 -21.50 12.48 -15.05
CA PRO A 31 -20.66 12.46 -13.86
C PRO A 31 -21.06 11.24 -13.04
N PHE A 32 -20.11 10.31 -12.88
CA PHE A 32 -20.35 9.09 -12.14
C PHE A 32 -20.75 9.49 -10.73
N ASP A 33 -22.02 9.28 -10.38
CA ASP A 33 -22.57 9.75 -9.12
C ASP A 33 -22.03 8.87 -7.99
N LEU A 34 -20.91 9.34 -7.42
CA LEU A 34 -20.15 8.65 -6.39
C LEU A 34 -21.00 8.36 -5.14
N VAL A 35 -21.98 9.22 -4.84
CA VAL A 35 -22.86 9.07 -3.68
C VAL A 35 -23.82 7.91 -3.93
N ALA A 36 -24.54 7.93 -5.05
CA ALA A 36 -25.45 6.85 -5.43
C ALA A 36 -24.72 5.50 -5.57
N HIS A 37 -23.49 5.50 -6.11
CA HIS A 37 -22.70 4.28 -6.22
C HIS A 37 -22.23 3.77 -4.84
N ARG A 38 -21.79 4.65 -3.93
CA ARG A 38 -21.43 4.26 -2.56
C ARG A 38 -22.61 3.68 -1.79
N GLU A 39 -23.78 4.27 -1.92
CA GLU A 39 -25.01 3.76 -1.31
C GLU A 39 -25.37 2.37 -1.86
N LYS A 40 -25.27 2.18 -3.19
CA LYS A 40 -25.47 0.87 -3.83
C LYS A 40 -24.45 -0.19 -3.39
N VAL A 41 -23.18 0.19 -3.19
CA VAL A 41 -22.16 -0.72 -2.65
C VAL A 41 -22.47 -1.06 -1.18
N ALA A 42 -22.92 -0.08 -0.39
CA ALA A 42 -23.27 -0.29 1.02
C ALA A 42 -24.51 -1.20 1.19
N THR A 43 -25.47 -1.16 0.27
CA THR A 43 -26.61 -2.10 0.28
C THR A 43 -26.18 -3.50 -0.14
N LEU A 44 -25.34 -3.64 -1.18
CA LEU A 44 -24.80 -4.94 -1.62
C LEU A 44 -23.95 -5.62 -0.56
N LEU A 45 -23.17 -4.86 0.22
CA LEU A 45 -22.38 -5.41 1.34
C LEU A 45 -23.23 -6.01 2.47
N LYS A 46 -24.45 -5.51 2.65
CA LYS A 46 -25.38 -6.00 3.68
C LYS A 46 -26.22 -7.19 3.19
N GLN A 47 -26.29 -7.40 1.89
CA GLN A 47 -27.02 -8.52 1.32
C GLN A 47 -26.16 -9.78 1.48
N GLU A 48 -26.65 -10.74 2.28
CA GLU A 48 -26.05 -12.07 2.28
C GLU A 48 -26.15 -12.65 0.88
N LEU A 49 -25.01 -13.01 0.29
CA LEU A 49 -25.00 -13.68 -1.00
C LEU A 49 -25.76 -15.00 -0.85
N PRO A 50 -26.72 -15.31 -1.74
CA PRO A 50 -27.40 -16.59 -1.71
C PRO A 50 -26.35 -17.69 -1.84
N LYS A 51 -26.39 -18.67 -0.94
CA LYS A 51 -25.49 -19.82 -1.03
C LYS A 51 -25.69 -20.45 -2.40
N PRO A 52 -24.62 -20.74 -3.17
CA PRO A 52 -24.73 -21.06 -4.61
C PRO A 52 -25.56 -22.31 -4.93
N TYR A 53 -25.88 -23.12 -3.93
CA TYR A 53 -26.66 -24.36 -4.05
C TYR A 53 -28.06 -24.29 -3.41
N ASP A 54 -28.44 -23.13 -2.87
CA ASP A 54 -29.70 -22.93 -2.18
C ASP A 54 -30.55 -21.98 -3.04
N GLY A 55 -31.50 -22.56 -3.77
CA GLY A 55 -32.48 -21.77 -4.52
C GLY A 55 -33.36 -20.94 -3.56
N PRO A 56 -33.99 -19.86 -4.06
CA PRO A 56 -34.82 -18.97 -3.23
C PRO A 56 -36.03 -19.68 -2.60
N GLU A 57 -36.44 -20.83 -3.14
CA GLU A 57 -37.56 -21.64 -2.66
C GLU A 57 -37.17 -22.64 -1.55
N ARG A 58 -35.88 -22.77 -1.21
CA ARG A 58 -35.44 -23.79 -0.26
C ARG A 58 -35.73 -23.39 1.18
N ASP A 59 -36.67 -24.10 1.79
CA ASP A 59 -37.03 -23.96 3.20
C ASP A 59 -36.00 -24.65 4.11
N LEU A 60 -35.11 -23.85 4.71
CA LEU A 60 -34.11 -24.32 5.67
C LEU A 60 -34.66 -24.47 7.09
N VAL A 61 -35.85 -23.92 7.38
CA VAL A 61 -36.44 -23.91 8.73
C VAL A 61 -37.17 -25.23 8.97
N ASN A 62 -38.06 -25.63 8.06
CA ASN A 62 -38.77 -26.91 8.17
C ASN A 62 -37.92 -28.10 7.72
N PHE A 63 -36.98 -27.87 6.79
CA PHE A 63 -36.11 -28.92 6.25
C PHE A 63 -34.63 -28.54 6.38
N PRO A 64 -34.07 -28.60 7.61
CA PRO A 64 -32.65 -28.39 7.80
C PRO A 64 -31.86 -29.47 7.04
N ARG A 65 -30.69 -29.10 6.54
CA ARG A 65 -29.81 -30.05 5.86
C ARG A 65 -29.42 -31.16 6.84
N ARG A 66 -29.57 -32.41 6.41
CA ARG A 66 -29.15 -33.58 7.20
C ARG A 66 -27.65 -33.47 7.48
N VAL A 67 -27.29 -33.44 8.76
CA VAL A 67 -25.90 -33.49 9.24
C VAL A 67 -25.58 -34.93 9.60
N ARG A 68 -24.41 -35.43 9.20
CA ARG A 68 -23.95 -36.75 9.63
C ARG A 68 -23.66 -36.67 11.14
N PRO A 69 -24.18 -37.58 11.97
CA PRO A 69 -23.83 -37.62 13.38
C PRO A 69 -22.36 -38.00 13.57
N ASP A 70 -21.69 -37.40 14.54
CA ASP A 70 -20.26 -37.64 14.82
C ASP A 70 -19.99 -39.05 15.33
N THR A 71 -20.96 -39.64 16.03
CA THR A 71 -20.87 -41.00 16.57
C THR A 71 -22.00 -41.87 16.05
N PRO A 72 -21.73 -43.15 15.72
CA PRO A 72 -22.79 -44.09 15.38
C PRO A 72 -23.63 -44.42 16.61
N GLY A 73 -24.88 -44.84 16.37
CA GLY A 73 -25.75 -45.38 17.42
C GLY A 73 -25.06 -46.52 18.18
N LYS A 74 -25.27 -46.60 19.49
CA LYS A 74 -24.59 -47.58 20.34
C LYS A 74 -25.18 -48.97 20.11
N VAL A 75 -24.31 -49.94 19.85
CA VAL A 75 -24.68 -51.34 19.57
C VAL A 75 -24.06 -52.23 20.65
N ARG A 76 -24.86 -53.13 21.23
CA ARG A 76 -24.42 -54.18 22.16
C ARG A 76 -24.28 -55.50 21.41
N MET A 77 -23.36 -56.37 21.86
CA MET A 77 -23.09 -57.67 21.22
C MET A 77 -22.74 -57.58 19.72
N ALA A 78 -22.18 -56.45 19.27
CA ALA A 78 -21.80 -56.16 17.88
C ALA A 78 -22.94 -56.03 16.85
N PHE A 79 -24.14 -56.60 17.07
CA PHE A 79 -25.25 -56.51 16.10
C PHE A 79 -26.58 -55.98 16.67
N LEU A 80 -26.78 -55.95 18.00
CA LEU A 80 -28.05 -55.52 18.59
C LEU A 80 -28.02 -54.03 18.97
N PRO A 81 -28.89 -53.18 18.40
CA PRO A 81 -28.98 -51.77 18.74
C PRO A 81 -29.40 -51.54 20.21
N GLU A 82 -28.85 -50.51 20.87
CA GLU A 82 -29.20 -50.15 22.25
C GLU A 82 -30.67 -49.75 22.41
N GLU A 83 -31.31 -49.32 21.33
CA GLU A 83 -32.73 -49.02 21.23
C GLU A 83 -33.59 -50.24 21.61
N TRP A 84 -33.16 -51.44 21.26
CA TRP A 84 -33.85 -52.69 21.62
C TRP A 84 -33.76 -52.94 23.14
N PHE A 85 -32.60 -52.70 23.75
CA PHE A 85 -32.43 -52.81 25.20
C PHE A 85 -33.24 -51.76 25.95
N THR A 86 -33.28 -50.53 25.43
CA THR A 86 -34.08 -49.43 25.99
C THR A 86 -35.58 -49.75 25.97
N PHE A 87 -36.07 -50.39 24.91
CA PHE A 87 -37.46 -50.83 24.80
C PHE A 87 -37.86 -51.81 25.93
N PHE A 88 -37.05 -52.85 26.15
CA PHE A 88 -37.30 -53.83 27.21
C PHE A 88 -37.01 -53.29 28.62
N TYR A 89 -36.11 -52.32 28.75
CA TYR A 89 -35.69 -51.79 30.05
C TYR A 89 -36.88 -51.30 30.89
N LYS A 90 -37.86 -50.62 30.26
CA LYS A 90 -39.07 -50.11 30.92
C LYS A 90 -39.95 -51.20 31.53
N LYS A 91 -39.87 -52.44 31.03
CA LYS A 91 -40.77 -53.54 31.42
C LYS A 91 -40.08 -54.65 32.21
N THR A 92 -38.87 -55.01 31.83
CA THR A 92 -38.16 -56.20 32.32
C THR A 92 -36.75 -55.88 32.86
N GLY A 93 -36.41 -54.60 32.98
CA GLY A 93 -35.11 -54.16 33.46
C GLY A 93 -33.95 -54.52 32.52
N VAL A 94 -32.71 -54.45 33.03
CA VAL A 94 -31.48 -54.69 32.23
C VAL A 94 -31.37 -56.14 31.78
N THR A 95 -31.83 -57.10 32.59
CA THR A 95 -31.71 -58.54 32.31
C THR A 95 -32.73 -59.06 31.32
N GLY A 96 -33.84 -58.34 31.11
CA GLY A 96 -34.93 -58.73 30.22
C GLY A 96 -34.49 -59.10 28.79
N PRO A 97 -33.78 -58.23 28.06
CA PRO A 97 -33.26 -58.54 26.73
C PRO A 97 -32.40 -59.81 26.67
N TYR A 98 -31.57 -60.02 27.69
CA TYR A 98 -30.66 -61.16 27.74
C TYR A 98 -31.43 -62.46 27.99
N LEU A 99 -32.38 -62.45 28.92
CA LEU A 99 -33.26 -63.58 29.21
C LEU A 99 -34.20 -63.90 28.04
N PHE A 100 -34.69 -62.88 27.34
CA PHE A 100 -35.46 -63.07 26.11
C PHE A 100 -34.59 -63.71 25.03
N GLY A 101 -33.35 -63.25 24.83
CA GLY A 101 -32.43 -63.83 23.86
C GLY A 101 -32.09 -65.29 24.15
N THR A 102 -31.75 -65.63 25.39
CA THR A 102 -31.46 -67.02 25.78
C THR A 102 -32.72 -67.90 25.75
N GLY A 103 -33.88 -67.36 26.14
CA GLY A 103 -35.17 -68.05 26.07
C GLY A 103 -35.60 -68.34 24.64
N LEU A 104 -35.43 -67.37 23.73
CA LEU A 104 -35.68 -67.54 22.30
C LEU A 104 -34.75 -68.59 21.69
N LEU A 105 -33.46 -68.55 22.01
CA LEU A 105 -32.50 -69.56 21.54
C LEU A 105 -32.87 -70.98 22.03
N THR A 106 -33.20 -71.12 23.32
CA THR A 106 -33.64 -72.39 23.91
C THR A 106 -34.93 -72.89 23.26
N PHE A 107 -35.87 -71.99 22.97
CA PHE A 107 -37.11 -72.34 22.27
C PHE A 107 -36.86 -72.82 20.84
N LEU A 108 -36.00 -72.13 20.08
CA LEU A 108 -35.63 -72.52 18.70
C LEU A 108 -35.00 -73.91 18.65
N LEU A 109 -34.10 -74.22 19.60
CA LEU A 109 -33.48 -75.53 19.72
C LEU A 109 -34.49 -76.60 20.16
N SER A 110 -35.34 -76.31 21.14
CA SER A 110 -36.34 -77.26 21.65
C SER A 110 -37.45 -77.58 20.63
N LYS A 111 -37.75 -76.67 19.71
CA LYS A 111 -38.74 -76.85 18.64
C LYS A 111 -38.12 -77.28 17.31
N GLU A 112 -36.82 -77.56 17.28
CA GLU A 112 -36.08 -77.95 16.07
C GLU A 112 -36.27 -76.96 14.89
N LEU A 113 -36.63 -75.70 15.19
CA LEU A 113 -36.64 -74.63 14.19
C LEU A 113 -35.22 -74.24 13.79
N TYR A 114 -34.27 -74.48 14.70
CA TYR A 114 -32.84 -74.39 14.44
C TYR A 114 -32.21 -75.76 14.71
N VAL A 115 -32.04 -76.55 13.64
CA VAL A 115 -31.46 -77.90 13.72
C VAL A 115 -29.94 -77.81 13.71
N ILE A 116 -29.28 -78.50 14.65
CA ILE A 116 -27.82 -78.58 14.70
C ILE A 116 -27.35 -79.65 13.70
N GLU A 117 -27.05 -79.22 12.48
CA GLU A 117 -26.45 -80.05 11.44
C GLU A 117 -24.92 -79.97 11.44
N HIS A 118 -24.27 -80.74 10.55
CA HIS A 118 -22.81 -80.70 10.39
C HIS A 118 -22.27 -79.28 10.10
N GLU A 119 -23.03 -78.46 9.36
CA GLU A 119 -22.65 -77.09 9.02
C GLU A 119 -22.64 -76.12 10.22
N PHE A 120 -23.26 -76.48 11.35
CA PHE A 120 -23.24 -75.65 12.56
C PHE A 120 -21.82 -75.41 13.07
N SER A 121 -20.96 -76.43 13.02
CA SER A 121 -19.56 -76.32 13.44
C SER A 121 -18.78 -75.36 12.53
N THR A 122 -19.03 -75.42 11.22
CA THR A 122 -18.46 -74.50 10.23
C THR A 122 -18.90 -73.05 10.50
N GLY A 123 -20.19 -72.84 10.76
CA GLY A 123 -20.75 -71.53 11.11
C GLY A 123 -20.12 -70.92 12.37
N CYS A 124 -19.93 -71.71 13.43
CA CYS A 124 -19.24 -71.27 14.64
C CYS A 124 -17.78 -70.89 14.38
N ALA A 125 -17.06 -71.66 13.55
CA ALA A 125 -15.68 -71.36 13.18
C ALA A 125 -15.56 -70.05 12.39
N ILE A 126 -16.46 -69.81 11.42
CA ILE A 126 -16.52 -68.55 10.65
C ILE A 126 -16.85 -67.38 11.57
N PHE A 127 -17.84 -67.52 12.47
CA PHE A 127 -18.21 -66.46 13.41
C PHE A 127 -17.02 -66.05 14.30
N LEU A 128 -16.27 -67.03 14.81
CA LEU A 128 -15.10 -66.79 15.65
C LEU A 128 -13.98 -66.10 14.85
N LEU A 129 -13.73 -66.53 13.62
CA LEU A 129 -12.77 -65.89 12.72
C LEU A 129 -13.14 -64.41 12.48
N VAL A 130 -14.39 -64.13 12.10
CA VAL A 130 -14.89 -62.77 11.87
C VAL A 130 -14.77 -61.93 13.14
N TYR A 131 -15.12 -62.49 14.32
CA TYR A 131 -14.98 -61.79 15.59
C TYR A 131 -13.54 -61.38 15.89
N ILE A 132 -12.58 -62.30 15.70
CA ILE A 132 -11.15 -62.01 15.89
C ILE A 132 -10.68 -60.96 14.87
N ALA A 133 -11.07 -61.09 13.60
CA ALA A 133 -10.71 -60.17 12.54
C ALA A 133 -11.19 -58.74 12.85
N VAL A 134 -12.46 -58.57 13.25
CA VAL A 134 -13.03 -57.26 13.63
C VAL A 134 -12.29 -56.67 14.83
N LYS A 135 -11.96 -57.48 15.84
CA LYS A 135 -11.24 -56.99 17.04
C LYS A 135 -9.80 -56.60 16.75
N LYS A 136 -9.10 -57.29 15.84
CA LYS A 136 -7.69 -57.05 15.52
C LYS A 136 -7.51 -55.96 14.46
N PHE A 137 -8.27 -56.02 13.37
CA PHE A 137 -8.15 -55.08 12.24
C PHE A 137 -9.03 -53.83 12.41
N GLY A 138 -10.09 -53.88 13.22
CA GLY A 138 -11.00 -52.76 13.43
C GLY A 138 -10.33 -51.46 13.87
N PRO A 139 -9.44 -51.46 14.90
CA PRO A 139 -8.77 -50.23 15.34
C PRO A 139 -7.86 -49.63 14.27
N ALA A 140 -7.15 -50.46 13.51
CA ALA A 140 -6.26 -50.02 12.44
C ALA A 140 -7.05 -49.41 11.28
N ALA A 141 -8.14 -50.07 10.85
CA ALA A 141 -9.02 -49.57 9.80
C ALA A 141 -9.70 -48.25 10.21
N ARG A 142 -10.16 -48.15 11.46
CA ARG A 142 -10.74 -46.92 12.00
C ARG A 142 -9.75 -45.76 11.93
N LYS A 143 -8.53 -45.96 12.44
CA LYS A 143 -7.51 -44.92 12.43
C LYS A 143 -7.19 -44.45 11.01
N TYR A 144 -7.04 -45.37 10.07
CA TYR A 144 -6.78 -45.03 8.67
C TYR A 144 -7.89 -44.18 8.05
N LEU A 145 -9.15 -44.53 8.28
CA LEU A 145 -10.30 -43.77 7.78
C LEU A 145 -10.44 -42.40 8.48
N ASP A 146 -10.18 -42.34 9.78
CA ASP A 146 -10.21 -41.08 10.55
C ASP A 146 -9.09 -40.13 10.08
N ASP A 147 -7.89 -40.65 9.81
CA ASP A 147 -6.74 -39.88 9.30
C ASP A 147 -7.02 -39.33 7.88
N ASP A 148 -7.59 -40.13 6.98
CA ASP A 148 -7.96 -39.69 5.62
C ASP A 148 -9.05 -38.61 5.65
N PHE A 149 -10.07 -38.79 6.49
CA PHE A 149 -11.13 -37.80 6.67
C PHE A 149 -10.59 -36.49 7.25
N ALA A 150 -9.71 -36.57 8.26
CA ALA A 150 -9.05 -35.41 8.85
C ALA A 150 -8.18 -34.66 7.82
N ALA A 151 -7.44 -35.37 6.98
CA ALA A 151 -6.63 -34.79 5.91
C ALA A 151 -7.51 -34.07 4.87
N ASN A 152 -8.63 -34.67 4.48
CA ASN A 152 -9.59 -34.06 3.56
C ASN A 152 -10.23 -32.78 4.14
N ILE A 153 -10.64 -32.80 5.41
CA ILE A 153 -11.15 -31.61 6.10
C ILE A 153 -10.07 -30.52 6.19
N ALA A 154 -8.85 -30.88 6.60
CA ALA A 154 -7.74 -29.94 6.71
C ALA A 154 -7.45 -29.27 5.36
N LYS A 155 -7.48 -30.03 4.26
CA LYS A 155 -7.31 -29.50 2.90
C LYS A 155 -8.43 -28.53 2.52
N MET A 156 -9.69 -28.86 2.83
CA MET A 156 -10.83 -27.97 2.57
C MET A 156 -10.75 -26.68 3.39
N ASN A 157 -10.42 -26.78 4.67
CA ASN A 157 -10.26 -25.61 5.55
C ASN A 157 -9.10 -24.73 5.09
N LYS A 158 -7.96 -25.34 4.71
CA LYS A 158 -6.84 -24.61 4.14
C LYS A 158 -7.23 -23.86 2.86
N HIS A 159 -7.95 -24.50 1.95
CA HIS A 159 -8.42 -23.82 0.74
C HIS A 159 -9.33 -22.63 1.06
N LYS A 160 -10.22 -22.77 2.05
CA LYS A 160 -11.05 -21.65 2.52
C LYS A 160 -10.20 -20.51 3.09
N GLU A 161 -9.21 -20.82 3.92
CA GLU A 161 -8.30 -19.83 4.50
C GLU A 161 -7.43 -19.13 3.45
N ASP A 162 -6.90 -19.89 2.49
CA ASP A 162 -6.08 -19.36 1.40
C ASP A 162 -6.92 -18.43 0.51
N ASN A 163 -8.14 -18.82 0.15
CA ASN A 163 -9.06 -17.97 -0.62
C ASN A 163 -9.46 -16.70 0.16
N MET A 164 -9.68 -16.80 1.47
CA MET A 164 -9.98 -15.63 2.30
C MET A 164 -8.81 -14.65 2.29
N LYS A 165 -7.59 -15.13 2.49
CA LYS A 165 -6.37 -14.30 2.43
C LYS A 165 -6.15 -13.69 1.04
N GLU A 166 -6.43 -14.44 -0.03
CA GLU A 166 -6.33 -13.93 -1.39
C GLU A 166 -7.29 -12.75 -1.62
N ILE A 167 -8.54 -12.89 -1.17
CA ILE A 167 -9.56 -11.83 -1.26
C ILE A 167 -9.15 -10.62 -0.40
N GLU A 168 -8.66 -10.83 0.83
CA GLU A 168 -8.15 -9.76 1.70
C GLU A 168 -6.99 -9.00 1.03
N ASN A 169 -6.01 -9.73 0.48
CA ASN A 169 -4.88 -9.15 -0.24
C ASN A 169 -5.34 -8.36 -1.48
N SER A 170 -6.33 -8.87 -2.22
CA SER A 170 -6.92 -8.17 -3.36
C SER A 170 -7.59 -6.86 -2.92
N ILE A 171 -8.34 -6.86 -1.82
CA ILE A 171 -8.94 -5.65 -1.25
C ILE A 171 -7.87 -4.63 -0.85
N GLU A 172 -6.77 -5.07 -0.22
CA GLU A 172 -5.66 -4.19 0.13
C GLU A 172 -4.96 -3.60 -1.09
N GLN A 173 -4.75 -4.41 -2.14
CA GLN A 173 -4.20 -3.95 -3.41
C GLN A 173 -5.11 -2.91 -4.06
N GLU A 174 -6.43 -3.12 -4.08
CA GLU A 174 -7.36 -2.15 -4.64
C GLU A 174 -7.39 -0.84 -3.83
N LYS A 175 -7.30 -0.91 -2.50
CA LYS A 175 -7.14 0.30 -1.67
C LYS A 175 -5.86 1.07 -2.02
N LYS A 176 -4.75 0.37 -2.27
CA LYS A 176 -3.50 1.00 -2.74
C LYS A 176 -3.67 1.62 -4.13
N ASN A 177 -4.38 0.96 -5.04
CA ASN A 177 -4.67 1.50 -6.37
C ASN A 177 -5.50 2.79 -6.30
N ILE A 178 -6.52 2.83 -5.44
CA ILE A 178 -7.31 4.04 -5.18
C ILE A 178 -6.39 5.16 -4.66
N TRP A 179 -5.51 4.86 -3.69
CA TRP A 179 -4.55 5.84 -3.16
C TRP A 179 -3.57 6.33 -4.24
N HIS A 180 -3.09 5.46 -5.12
CA HIS A 180 -2.24 5.85 -6.25
C HIS A 180 -2.97 6.78 -7.23
N ALA A 181 -4.24 6.51 -7.53
CA ALA A 181 -5.06 7.36 -8.39
C ALA A 181 -5.28 8.75 -7.77
N GLU A 182 -5.54 8.83 -6.46
CA GLU A 182 -5.62 10.09 -5.73
C GLU A 182 -4.27 10.84 -5.76
N GLY A 183 -3.15 10.13 -5.58
CA GLY A 183 -1.81 10.68 -5.66
C GLY A 183 -1.46 11.26 -7.04
N GLN A 184 -1.97 10.68 -8.14
CA GLN A 184 -1.78 11.22 -9.49
C GLN A 184 -2.39 12.62 -9.63
N LYS A 185 -3.54 12.89 -9.01
CA LYS A 185 -4.17 14.22 -9.03
C LYS A 185 -3.26 15.27 -8.38
N ILE A 186 -2.70 14.93 -7.21
CA ILE A 186 -1.77 15.80 -6.48
C ILE A 186 -0.49 16.04 -7.31
N LEU A 187 0.03 14.99 -7.96
CA LEU A 187 1.21 15.12 -8.81
C LEU A 187 0.97 16.06 -10.00
N MET A 188 -0.20 16.00 -10.62
CA MET A 188 -0.55 16.89 -11.73
C MET A 188 -0.73 18.34 -11.27
N GLU A 189 -1.30 18.55 -10.09
CA GLU A 189 -1.40 19.87 -9.46
C GLU A 189 -0.03 20.45 -9.14
N ALA A 190 0.85 19.67 -8.50
CA ALA A 190 2.22 20.08 -8.20
C ALA A 190 3.03 20.38 -9.48
N LYS A 191 2.81 19.64 -10.58
CA LYS A 191 3.45 19.94 -11.87
C LYS A 191 2.96 21.28 -12.44
N ARG A 192 1.66 21.56 -12.36
CA ARG A 192 1.08 22.83 -12.82
C ARG A 192 1.65 24.00 -12.02
N GLU A 193 1.69 23.87 -10.69
CA GLU A 193 2.24 24.89 -9.80
C GLU A 193 3.74 25.12 -10.06
N ASN A 194 4.52 24.04 -10.27
CA ASN A 194 5.94 24.16 -10.62
C ASN A 194 6.18 24.95 -11.92
N VAL A 195 5.38 24.71 -12.97
CA VAL A 195 5.48 25.48 -14.22
C VAL A 195 5.12 26.96 -13.99
N GLN A 196 4.09 27.23 -13.19
CA GLN A 196 3.72 28.59 -12.83
C GLN A 196 4.83 29.31 -12.05
N MET A 197 5.44 28.64 -11.07
CA MET A 197 6.57 29.18 -10.32
C MET A 197 7.78 29.45 -11.22
N GLN A 198 8.07 28.58 -12.18
CA GLN A 198 9.15 28.79 -13.15
C GLN A 198 8.90 30.01 -14.03
N LEU A 199 7.65 30.19 -14.49
CA LEU A 199 7.27 31.35 -15.30
C LEU A 199 7.44 32.66 -14.52
N GLU A 200 6.98 32.70 -13.27
CA GLU A 200 7.15 33.85 -12.37
C GLU A 200 8.63 34.14 -12.07
N THR A 201 9.43 33.08 -11.87
CA THR A 201 10.87 33.20 -11.63
C THR A 201 11.58 33.81 -12.83
N GLU A 202 11.28 33.35 -14.05
CA GLU A 202 11.86 33.90 -15.27
C GLU A 202 11.41 35.34 -15.53
N TYR A 203 10.14 35.66 -15.24
CA TYR A 203 9.64 37.03 -15.33
C TYR A 203 10.41 37.97 -14.38
N ARG A 204 10.55 37.59 -13.10
CA ARG A 204 11.34 38.35 -12.11
C ARG A 204 12.81 38.46 -12.50
N ARG A 205 13.40 37.38 -13.01
CA ARG A 205 14.79 37.37 -13.49
C ARG A 205 15.01 38.39 -14.62
N ARG A 206 14.09 38.47 -15.59
CA ARG A 206 14.16 39.44 -16.69
C ARG A 206 14.04 40.88 -16.19
N MET A 207 13.12 41.15 -15.26
CA MET A 207 12.99 42.48 -14.65
C MET A 207 14.26 42.88 -13.87
N MET A 208 14.78 41.96 -13.04
CA MET A 208 16.01 42.20 -12.28
C MET A 208 17.22 42.41 -13.20
N HIS A 209 17.30 41.68 -14.32
CA HIS A 209 18.34 41.88 -15.31
C HIS A 209 18.31 43.31 -15.87
N VAL A 210 17.13 43.80 -16.29
CA VAL A 210 16.99 45.19 -16.79
C VAL A 210 17.38 46.19 -15.71
N TYR A 211 16.90 46.00 -14.47
CA TYR A 211 17.25 46.85 -13.34
C TYR A 211 18.77 46.91 -13.11
N GLU A 212 19.46 45.76 -13.10
CA GLU A 212 20.91 45.70 -12.96
C GLU A 212 21.65 46.40 -14.10
N GLN A 213 21.18 46.27 -15.35
CA GLN A 213 21.82 46.96 -16.49
C GLN A 213 21.71 48.48 -16.36
N VAL A 214 20.54 48.99 -15.98
CA VAL A 214 20.33 50.43 -15.77
C VAL A 214 21.18 50.93 -14.61
N LYS A 215 21.21 50.17 -13.49
CA LYS A 215 22.06 50.49 -12.34
C LYS A 215 23.54 50.54 -12.73
N LYS A 216 24.04 49.54 -13.47
CA LYS A 216 25.44 49.52 -13.96
C LYS A 216 25.79 50.75 -14.79
N ARG A 217 24.87 51.25 -15.62
CA ARG A 217 25.11 52.48 -16.40
C ARG A 217 25.18 53.71 -15.49
N LEU A 218 24.32 53.79 -14.48
CA LEU A 218 24.33 54.89 -13.52
C LEU A 218 25.59 54.87 -12.64
N ASP A 219 25.93 53.71 -12.09
CA ASP A 219 27.14 53.51 -11.28
C ASP A 219 28.39 53.86 -12.10
N TYR A 220 28.45 53.47 -13.38
CA TYR A 220 29.54 53.86 -14.28
C TYR A 220 29.68 55.37 -14.45
N GLN A 221 28.57 56.10 -14.63
CA GLN A 221 28.61 57.57 -14.74
C GLN A 221 29.05 58.24 -13.44
N LEU A 222 28.60 57.71 -12.30
CA LEU A 222 29.01 58.16 -10.97
C LEU A 222 30.52 57.93 -10.77
N ASP A 223 31.03 56.77 -11.16
CA ASP A 223 32.45 56.44 -11.07
C ASP A 223 33.33 57.30 -11.99
N ILE A 224 32.90 57.58 -13.22
CA ILE A 224 33.60 58.54 -14.10
C ILE A 224 33.68 59.90 -13.42
N THR A 225 32.57 60.39 -12.87
CA THR A 225 32.50 61.70 -12.21
C THR A 225 33.42 61.75 -11.00
N ASN A 226 33.38 60.73 -10.16
CA ASN A 226 34.26 60.61 -9.00
C ASN A 226 35.74 60.51 -9.39
N THR A 227 36.05 59.77 -10.45
CA THR A 227 37.43 59.59 -10.95
C THR A 227 37.97 60.89 -11.54
N LYS A 228 37.17 61.60 -12.34
CA LYS A 228 37.52 62.92 -12.88
C LYS A 228 37.81 63.91 -11.75
N ARG A 229 36.94 63.97 -10.73
CA ARG A 229 37.15 64.85 -9.56
C ARG A 229 38.44 64.51 -8.80
N LYS A 230 38.76 63.22 -8.63
CA LYS A 230 40.01 62.77 -8.02
C LYS A 230 41.23 63.14 -8.86
N LEU A 231 41.15 63.01 -10.18
CA LEU A 231 42.24 63.37 -11.09
C LEU A 231 42.46 64.88 -11.11
N GLU A 232 41.39 65.68 -11.18
CA GLU A 232 41.45 67.14 -11.07
C GLU A 232 42.07 67.59 -9.74
N GLN A 233 41.66 66.98 -8.62
CA GLN A 233 42.28 67.24 -7.32
C GLN A 233 43.76 66.84 -7.29
N GLY A 234 44.11 65.66 -7.80
CA GLY A 234 45.51 65.20 -7.87
C GLY A 234 46.38 66.14 -8.71
N HIS A 235 45.94 66.49 -9.92
CA HIS A 235 46.63 67.43 -10.79
C HIS A 235 46.74 68.83 -10.16
N MET A 236 45.70 69.31 -9.48
CA MET A 236 45.74 70.59 -8.76
C MET A 236 46.79 70.56 -7.65
N VAL A 237 46.84 69.50 -6.83
CA VAL A 237 47.84 69.33 -5.77
C VAL A 237 49.24 69.28 -6.37
N ASP A 238 49.47 68.47 -7.41
CA ASP A 238 50.76 68.38 -8.09
C ASP A 238 51.19 69.70 -8.71
N TRP A 239 50.26 70.45 -9.31
CA TRP A 239 50.55 71.77 -9.87
C TRP A 239 50.90 72.79 -8.79
N ILE A 240 50.19 72.80 -7.66
CA ILE A 240 50.49 73.67 -6.52
C ILE A 240 51.87 73.31 -5.95
N VAL A 241 52.15 72.03 -5.69
CA VAL A 241 53.44 71.57 -5.17
C VAL A 241 54.58 71.95 -6.12
N ASN A 242 54.45 71.65 -7.41
CA ASN A 242 55.47 71.99 -8.40
C ASN A 242 55.66 73.51 -8.58
N SER A 243 54.59 74.29 -8.52
CA SER A 243 54.68 75.75 -8.61
C SER A 243 55.33 76.35 -7.37
N VAL A 244 55.00 75.85 -6.17
CA VAL A 244 55.66 76.24 -4.91
C VAL A 244 57.15 75.91 -4.98
N VAL A 245 57.52 74.67 -5.31
CA VAL A 245 58.93 74.25 -5.45
C VAL A 245 59.70 75.12 -6.45
N LYS A 246 59.10 75.47 -7.60
CA LYS A 246 59.73 76.36 -8.58
C LYS A 246 59.83 77.82 -8.13
N SER A 247 58.88 78.29 -7.33
CA SER A 247 58.85 79.68 -6.82
C SER A 247 59.84 79.93 -5.68
N ILE A 248 60.28 78.86 -5.00
CA ILE A 248 61.31 78.94 -3.97
C ILE A 248 62.64 79.26 -4.65
N THR A 249 63.13 80.48 -4.42
CA THR A 249 64.48 80.86 -4.85
C THR A 249 65.53 80.32 -3.87
N PRO A 250 66.77 79.99 -4.33
CA PRO A 250 67.82 79.52 -3.43
C PRO A 250 68.21 80.55 -2.35
N GLN A 251 67.85 81.82 -2.55
CA GLN A 251 68.00 82.87 -1.54
C GLN A 251 66.94 82.76 -0.43
N GLN A 252 65.68 82.46 -0.79
CA GLN A 252 64.61 82.21 0.17
C GLN A 252 64.80 80.93 0.98
N GLU A 253 65.41 79.88 0.40
CA GLU A 253 65.79 78.69 1.18
C GLU A 253 66.82 79.01 2.26
N LYS A 254 67.83 79.82 1.93
CA LYS A 254 68.82 80.28 2.92
C LYS A 254 68.19 81.16 4.00
N GLU A 255 67.30 82.07 3.63
CA GLU A 255 66.57 82.91 4.60
C GLU A 255 65.62 82.09 5.48
N ALA A 256 64.96 81.06 4.92
CA ALA A 256 64.14 80.13 5.71
C ALA A 256 64.99 79.30 6.68
N LEU A 257 66.16 78.79 6.25
CA LEU A 257 67.11 78.12 7.14
C LEU A 257 67.64 79.06 8.23
N GLN A 258 67.92 80.32 7.89
CA GLN A 258 68.32 81.35 8.84
C GLN A 258 67.23 81.61 9.88
N LYS A 259 65.97 81.74 9.44
CA LYS A 259 64.81 81.83 10.33
C LYS A 259 64.63 80.58 11.19
N CYS A 260 64.83 79.37 10.66
CA CYS A 260 64.81 78.16 11.48
C CYS A 260 65.90 78.16 12.54
N ILE A 261 67.10 78.68 12.25
CA ILE A 261 68.17 78.88 13.24
C ILE A 261 67.77 79.93 14.28
N GLU A 262 67.11 81.02 13.88
CA GLU A 262 66.58 82.04 14.80
C GLU A 262 65.46 81.46 15.68
N ASP A 263 64.52 80.71 15.12
CA ASP A 263 63.43 80.06 15.86
C ASP A 263 64.00 79.00 16.83
N LEU A 264 65.01 78.23 16.42
CA LEU A 264 65.72 77.31 17.31
C LEU A 264 66.48 78.06 18.41
N LYS A 265 67.08 79.22 18.14
CA LYS A 265 67.68 80.09 19.17
C LYS A 265 66.63 80.62 20.14
N VAL A 266 65.45 81.01 19.65
CA VAL A 266 64.34 81.48 20.50
C VAL A 266 63.79 80.35 21.36
N ILE A 267 63.62 79.14 20.80
CA ILE A 267 63.19 77.95 21.56
C ILE A 267 64.28 77.56 22.57
N SER A 268 65.56 77.55 22.18
CA SER A 268 66.71 77.27 23.04
C SER A 268 66.82 78.25 24.20
N ALA A 269 66.61 79.54 23.95
CA ALA A 269 66.59 80.58 24.98
C ALA A 269 65.35 80.50 25.90
N LYS A 270 64.26 79.85 25.45
CA LYS A 270 63.09 79.54 26.29
C LYS A 270 63.25 78.26 27.12
N THR A 271 64.16 77.37 26.75
CA THR A 271 64.41 76.08 27.44
C THR A 271 65.57 76.12 28.44
N HIS A 272 66.06 77.32 28.81
CA HIS A 272 66.97 77.55 29.93
C HIS A 272 66.33 78.48 30.96
#